data_AF-A0A558AYW2-F1
#
_entry.id   AF-A0A558AYW2-F1
#
_cell.length_a   1.000
_cell.length_b   1.000
_cell.length_c   1.000
_cell.angle_alpha   90.00
_cell.angle_beta   90.00
_cell.angle_gamma   90.00
#
_symmetry.space_group_name_H-M   'P 1'
#
loop_
_entity.id
_entity.type
_entity.pdbx_description
1 polymer ?
#
loop_
_entity_poly.entity_id
_entity_poly.type
_entity_poly.pdbx_seq_one_letter_code
_entity_poly.pdbx_strand_id
1 'polypeptide(L)'
;MYKQLVLNLFHSRWIWYVGIATIIINVITALLPSDVQPIILQFTSILNFVSIIFTTSSYLSIHDFMRKNNNHHFFYTLPNNKKEMLKGEYVYYIMMLILTSLIAGSYLTTTKEMYYIYGFIMIIGVSLIVMNLYYFGFVKYWMRYVFTGYFLYGVPVIITYFFHFLPLINVNEMDRTLPGFDIFLYHVPIYTLAIGIIMFVATYFINRRNITKYDMI
;
A
#
# COMPACT_ATOMS: atom_id res chain seq x y z
N MET A 1 -12.47 17.95 4.61
CA MET A 1 -12.16 16.51 4.84
C MET A 1 -13.03 15.60 4.00
N TYR A 2 -14.37 15.60 4.21
CA TYR A 2 -15.31 14.71 3.48
C TYR A 2 -15.18 14.83 1.95
N LYS A 3 -15.09 16.07 1.43
CA LYS A 3 -14.96 16.32 0.00
C LYS A 3 -13.69 15.72 -0.61
N GLN A 4 -12.52 15.93 0.03
CA GLN A 4 -11.25 15.35 -0.43
C GLN A 4 -11.29 13.82 -0.40
N LEU A 5 -11.88 13.24 0.64
CA LEU A 5 -12.03 11.79 0.76
C LEU A 5 -12.89 11.22 -0.38
N VAL A 6 -14.06 11.81 -0.64
CA VAL A 6 -14.95 11.39 -1.74
C VAL A 6 -14.25 11.48 -3.08
N LEU A 7 -13.49 12.55 -3.31
CA LEU A 7 -12.74 12.76 -4.54
C LEU A 7 -11.64 11.70 -4.72
N ASN A 8 -10.87 11.43 -3.66
CA ASN A 8 -9.86 10.38 -3.65
C ASN A 8 -10.47 8.99 -3.93
N LEU A 9 -11.63 8.69 -3.34
CA LEU A 9 -12.36 7.43 -3.57
C LEU A 9 -12.86 7.31 -5.00
N PHE A 10 -13.44 8.37 -5.56
CA PHE A 10 -13.96 8.36 -6.94
C PHE A 10 -12.84 8.17 -7.97
N HIS A 11 -11.70 8.85 -7.77
CA HIS A 11 -10.56 8.71 -8.68
C HIS A 11 -9.86 7.36 -8.58
N SER A 12 -9.89 6.74 -7.40
CA SER A 12 -9.32 5.41 -7.18
C SER A 12 -10.30 4.26 -7.38
N ARG A 13 -11.45 4.49 -8.03
CA ARG A 13 -12.48 3.47 -8.30
C ARG A 13 -11.91 2.16 -8.88
N TRP A 14 -10.92 2.26 -9.76
CA TRP A 14 -10.28 1.08 -10.35
C TRP A 14 -9.46 0.28 -9.33
N ILE A 15 -8.81 0.94 -8.37
CA ILE A 15 -8.08 0.28 -7.29
C ILE A 15 -9.06 -0.50 -6.41
N TRP A 16 -10.23 0.10 -6.11
CA TRP A 16 -11.30 -0.58 -5.38
C TRP A 16 -11.85 -1.80 -6.13
N TYR A 17 -12.14 -1.65 -7.43
CA TYR A 17 -12.64 -2.76 -8.24
C TYR A 17 -11.63 -3.90 -8.33
N VAL A 18 -10.36 -3.59 -8.56
CA VAL A 18 -9.28 -4.60 -8.59
C VAL A 18 -9.15 -5.30 -7.24
N GLY A 19 -9.16 -4.56 -6.14
CA GLY A 19 -9.04 -5.14 -4.79
C GLY A 19 -10.23 -6.04 -4.43
N ILE A 20 -11.46 -5.58 -4.66
CA ILE A 20 -12.67 -6.37 -4.40
C ILE A 20 -12.74 -7.60 -5.31
N ALA A 21 -12.44 -7.45 -6.60
CA ALA A 21 -12.39 -8.58 -7.53
C ALA A 21 -11.36 -9.62 -7.10
N THR A 22 -10.19 -9.18 -6.61
CA THR A 22 -9.14 -10.09 -6.11
C THR A 22 -9.62 -10.89 -4.90
N ILE A 23 -10.29 -10.23 -3.94
CA ILE A 23 -10.87 -10.91 -2.77
C ILE A 23 -11.89 -11.96 -3.21
N ILE A 24 -12.79 -11.61 -4.13
CA ILE A 24 -13.80 -12.53 -4.66
C ILE A 24 -13.13 -13.73 -5.34
N ILE A 25 -12.13 -13.48 -6.19
CA ILE A 25 -11.39 -14.54 -6.89
C ILE A 25 -10.67 -15.45 -5.90
N ASN A 26 -10.07 -14.90 -4.84
CA ASN A 26 -9.45 -15.70 -3.79
C ASN A 26 -10.47 -16.60 -3.10
N VAL A 27 -11.61 -16.05 -2.68
CA VAL A 27 -12.67 -16.82 -2.03
C VAL A 27 -13.21 -17.91 -2.94
N ILE A 28 -13.45 -17.62 -4.22
CA ILE A 28 -13.89 -18.62 -5.21
C ILE A 28 -12.83 -19.72 -5.33
N THR A 29 -11.56 -19.35 -5.47
CA THR A 29 -10.45 -20.30 -5.62
C THR A 29 -10.29 -21.20 -4.41
N ALA A 30 -10.55 -20.69 -3.21
CA ALA A 30 -10.51 -21.48 -1.97
C ALA A 30 -11.64 -22.51 -1.89
N LEU A 31 -12.76 -22.28 -2.59
CA LEU A 31 -13.93 -23.17 -2.61
C LEU A 31 -13.88 -24.20 -3.74
N LEU A 32 -12.89 -24.12 -4.65
CA LEU A 32 -12.77 -25.05 -5.77
C LEU A 32 -12.24 -26.43 -5.31
N PRO A 33 -12.59 -27.50 -6.04
CA PRO A 33 -12.03 -28.83 -5.80
C PRO A 33 -10.50 -28.83 -5.96
N SER A 34 -9.83 -29.70 -5.20
CA SER A 34 -8.36 -29.84 -5.16
C SER A 34 -7.69 -30.03 -6.52
N ASP A 35 -8.41 -30.60 -7.48
CA ASP A 35 -7.85 -30.99 -8.77
C ASP A 35 -7.80 -29.83 -9.77
N VAL A 36 -8.62 -28.80 -9.53
CA VAL A 36 -8.71 -27.58 -10.37
C VAL A 36 -7.94 -26.41 -9.74
N GLN A 37 -7.72 -26.48 -8.42
CA GLN A 37 -7.06 -25.45 -7.62
C GLN A 37 -5.64 -25.07 -8.11
N PRO A 38 -4.75 -26.01 -8.50
CA PRO A 38 -3.36 -25.70 -8.86
C PRO A 38 -3.21 -24.79 -10.07
N ILE A 39 -4.07 -24.95 -11.08
CA ILE A 39 -4.05 -24.15 -12.33
C ILE A 39 -4.42 -22.69 -12.02
N ILE A 40 -5.39 -22.50 -11.12
CA ILE A 40 -5.90 -21.19 -10.76
C ILE A 40 -5.01 -20.51 -9.72
N LEU A 41 -4.30 -21.27 -8.88
CA LEU A 41 -3.38 -20.75 -7.86
C LEU A 41 -2.25 -19.88 -8.43
N GLN A 42 -1.71 -20.21 -9.60
CA GLN A 42 -0.68 -19.38 -10.25
C GLN A 42 -1.26 -18.02 -10.67
N PHE A 43 -2.45 -18.02 -11.27
CA PHE A 43 -3.14 -16.79 -11.65
C PHE A 43 -3.51 -15.94 -10.44
N THR A 44 -4.04 -16.54 -9.37
CA THR A 44 -4.40 -15.80 -8.16
C THR A 44 -3.17 -15.23 -7.47
N SER A 45 -2.04 -15.93 -7.45
CA SER A 45 -0.80 -15.42 -6.85
C SER A 45 -0.31 -14.15 -7.54
N ILE A 46 -0.31 -14.14 -8.88
CA ILE A 46 0.05 -12.94 -9.67
C ILE A 46 -0.97 -11.82 -9.42
N LEU A 47 -2.26 -12.14 -9.41
CA LEU A 47 -3.31 -11.15 -9.16
C LEU A 47 -3.17 -10.49 -7.78
N ASN A 48 -2.91 -11.27 -6.72
CA ASN A 48 -2.70 -10.74 -5.38
C ASN A 48 -1.50 -9.83 -5.30
N PHE A 49 -0.39 -10.22 -5.92
CA PHE A 49 0.80 -9.39 -5.99
C PHE A 49 0.53 -8.04 -6.67
N VAL A 50 -0.10 -8.07 -7.85
CA VAL A 50 -0.48 -6.85 -8.58
C VAL A 50 -1.41 -5.99 -7.74
N SER A 51 -2.45 -6.58 -7.15
CA SER A 51 -3.44 -5.86 -6.35
C SER A 51 -2.83 -5.21 -5.12
N ILE A 52 -1.94 -5.90 -4.40
CA ILE A 52 -1.24 -5.35 -3.24
C ILE A 52 -0.35 -4.17 -3.64
N ILE A 53 0.39 -4.26 -4.75
CA ILE A 53 1.17 -3.12 -5.27
C ILE A 53 0.25 -1.95 -5.64
N PHE A 54 -0.87 -2.23 -6.30
CA PHE A 54 -1.82 -1.23 -6.76
C PHE A 54 -2.50 -0.49 -5.60
N THR A 55 -2.86 -1.21 -4.53
CA THR A 55 -3.50 -0.63 -3.36
C THR A 55 -2.51 0.16 -2.50
N THR A 56 -1.29 -0.35 -2.31
CA THR A 56 -0.24 0.31 -1.52
C THR A 56 0.35 1.55 -2.20
N SER A 57 0.33 1.61 -3.54
CA SER A 57 0.80 2.76 -4.33
C SER A 57 -0.28 3.81 -4.60
N SER A 58 -1.50 3.61 -4.11
CA SER A 58 -2.66 4.47 -4.38
C SER A 58 -2.45 5.96 -4.09
N TYR A 59 -1.63 6.30 -3.08
CA TYR A 59 -1.29 7.69 -2.74
C TYR A 59 -0.54 8.41 -3.88
N LEU A 60 0.33 7.71 -4.62
CA LEU A 60 1.06 8.28 -5.74
C LEU A 60 0.12 8.63 -6.89
N SER A 61 -0.86 7.78 -7.16
CA SER A 61 -1.87 8.00 -8.22
C SER A 61 -2.73 9.24 -7.92
N ILE A 62 -3.10 9.45 -6.66
CA ILE A 62 -3.83 10.65 -6.24
C ILE A 62 -2.96 11.90 -6.41
N HIS A 63 -1.68 11.81 -6.03
CA HIS A 63 -0.77 12.94 -6.17
C HIS A 63 -0.44 13.22 -7.65
N ASP A 64 -0.23 12.23 -8.51
CA ASP A 64 -0.05 12.50 -9.94
C ASP A 64 -1.29 13.16 -10.57
N PHE A 65 -2.47 12.72 -10.17
CA PHE A 65 -3.72 13.29 -10.64
C PHE A 65 -3.90 14.75 -10.20
N MET A 66 -3.75 15.05 -8.91
CA MET A 66 -3.87 16.43 -8.41
C MET A 66 -2.85 17.37 -9.08
N ARG A 67 -1.67 16.88 -9.49
CA ARG A 67 -0.67 17.68 -10.20
C ARG A 67 -1.11 17.98 -11.63
N LYS A 68 -1.60 16.97 -12.35
CA LYS A 68 -2.05 17.09 -13.74
C LYS A 68 -3.30 17.97 -13.86
N ASN A 69 -4.14 17.98 -12.83
CA ASN A 69 -5.41 18.71 -12.82
C ASN A 69 -5.32 20.12 -12.22
N ASN A 70 -4.13 20.74 -12.25
CA ASN A 70 -3.84 22.10 -11.75
C ASN A 70 -4.78 23.21 -12.28
N ASN A 71 -5.63 22.96 -13.28
CA ASN A 71 -6.54 23.92 -13.90
C ASN A 71 -8.04 23.63 -13.69
N HIS A 72 -8.44 22.57 -12.99
CA HIS A 72 -9.87 22.30 -12.82
C HIS A 72 -10.46 23.21 -11.74
N HIS A 73 -11.35 24.13 -12.15
CA HIS A 73 -12.11 25.01 -11.25
C HIS A 73 -12.73 24.28 -10.05
N PHE A 74 -13.05 22.98 -10.16
CA PHE A 74 -13.60 22.16 -9.08
C PHE A 74 -12.66 21.99 -7.86
N PHE A 75 -11.34 22.07 -8.04
CA PHE A 75 -10.36 22.03 -6.95
C PHE A 75 -10.16 23.39 -6.28
N TYR A 76 -10.38 24.49 -7.01
CA TYR A 76 -10.16 25.87 -6.55
C TYR A 76 -11.44 26.61 -6.11
N THR A 77 -12.64 26.11 -6.42
CA THR A 77 -13.91 26.78 -6.06
C THR A 77 -14.30 26.63 -4.59
N LEU A 78 -13.56 25.88 -3.79
CA LEU A 78 -13.88 25.66 -2.39
C LEU A 78 -12.62 25.80 -1.52
N PRO A 79 -12.70 26.51 -0.38
CA PRO A 79 -11.55 26.68 0.50
C PRO A 79 -11.21 25.34 1.15
N ASN A 80 -10.23 24.62 0.62
CA ASN A 80 -9.66 23.43 1.25
C ASN A 80 -8.40 23.86 2.01
N ASN A 81 -8.53 24.10 3.32
CA ASN A 81 -7.37 24.24 4.19
C ASN A 81 -6.45 23.01 4.02
N LYS A 82 -5.13 23.18 3.87
CA LYS A 82 -4.16 22.07 3.72
C LYS A 82 -4.32 20.99 4.80
N LYS A 83 -4.73 21.39 6.00
CA LYS A 83 -5.03 20.51 7.14
C LYS A 83 -6.19 19.53 6.86
N GLU A 84 -7.22 19.96 6.14
CA GLU A 84 -8.35 19.13 5.78
C GLU A 84 -8.04 18.15 4.65
N MET A 85 -7.13 18.54 3.74
CA MET A 85 -6.62 17.66 2.70
C MET A 85 -5.73 16.58 3.28
N LEU A 86 -4.77 16.95 4.13
CA LEU A 86 -3.94 16.00 4.88
C LEU A 86 -4.79 14.96 5.63
N LYS A 87 -5.86 15.41 6.32
CA LYS A 87 -6.77 14.49 7.01
C LYS A 87 -7.50 13.55 6.04
N GLY A 88 -7.95 14.06 4.89
CA GLY A 88 -8.61 13.25 3.86
C GLY A 88 -7.69 12.20 3.24
N GLU A 89 -6.43 12.56 2.97
CA GLU A 89 -5.40 11.66 2.44
C GLU A 89 -5.05 10.55 3.43
N TYR A 90 -4.87 10.88 4.71
CA TYR A 90 -4.59 9.89 5.75
C TYR A 90 -5.74 8.90 5.94
N VAL A 91 -6.99 9.39 6.00
CA VAL A 91 -8.16 8.50 6.10
C VAL A 91 -8.27 7.60 4.88
N TYR A 92 -8.07 8.15 3.68
CA TYR A 92 -8.06 7.38 2.45
C TYR A 92 -6.98 6.30 2.46
N TYR A 93 -5.76 6.62 2.91
CA TYR A 93 -4.68 5.66 2.96
C TYR A 93 -4.94 4.54 3.97
N ILE A 94 -5.53 4.85 5.13
CA ILE A 94 -6.01 3.83 6.07
C ILE A 94 -7.02 2.88 5.40
N MET A 95 -7.96 3.42 4.63
CA MET A 95 -8.92 2.59 3.88
C MET A 95 -8.23 1.67 2.87
N MET A 96 -7.19 2.16 2.17
CA MET A 96 -6.41 1.36 1.24
C MET A 96 -5.54 0.30 1.93
N LEU A 97 -5.00 0.58 3.11
CA LEU A 97 -4.31 -0.42 3.93
C LEU A 97 -5.29 -1.51 4.39
N ILE A 98 -6.50 -1.16 4.82
CA ILE A 98 -7.54 -2.13 5.18
C ILE A 98 -7.86 -3.02 3.97
N LEU A 99 -8.08 -2.43 2.78
CA LEU A 99 -8.30 -3.20 1.56
C LEU A 99 -7.13 -4.13 1.24
N THR A 100 -5.88 -3.64 1.39
CA THR A 100 -4.67 -4.44 1.18
C THR A 100 -4.59 -5.62 2.15
N SER A 101 -4.88 -5.39 3.43
CA SER A 101 -4.92 -6.44 4.45
C SER A 101 -6.02 -7.46 4.18
N LEU A 102 -7.18 -7.04 3.67
CA LEU A 102 -8.25 -7.94 3.26
C LEU A 102 -7.86 -8.79 2.05
N ILE A 103 -7.17 -8.22 1.06
CA ILE A 103 -6.61 -8.95 -0.08
C ILE A 103 -5.63 -10.03 0.44
N ALA A 104 -4.64 -9.63 1.23
CA ALA A 104 -3.65 -10.56 1.80
C ALA A 104 -4.31 -11.63 2.68
N GLY A 105 -5.28 -11.26 3.52
CA GLY A 105 -6.02 -12.20 4.36
C GLY A 105 -6.90 -13.17 3.56
N SER A 106 -7.51 -12.73 2.47
CA SER A 106 -8.26 -13.61 1.56
C SER A 106 -7.34 -14.55 0.78
N TYR A 107 -6.10 -14.16 0.49
CA TYR A 107 -5.13 -15.05 -0.16
C TYR A 107 -4.64 -16.18 0.76
N LEU A 108 -4.79 -16.03 2.08
CA LEU A 108 -4.51 -17.13 3.01
C LEU A 108 -5.55 -18.24 2.97
N THR A 109 -6.75 -17.95 2.50
CA THR A 109 -7.76 -19.00 2.36
C THR A 109 -7.46 -19.86 1.14
N THR A 110 -6.71 -19.35 0.15
CA THR A 110 -6.25 -20.10 -1.02
C THR A 110 -4.91 -20.80 -0.79
N THR A 111 -3.97 -20.13 -0.12
CA THR A 111 -2.64 -20.68 0.17
C THR A 111 -2.57 -21.12 1.63
N LYS A 112 -2.44 -22.43 1.87
CA LYS A 112 -2.27 -22.98 3.24
C LYS A 112 -0.91 -22.64 3.86
N GLU A 113 -0.08 -21.90 3.12
CA GLU A 113 1.31 -21.61 3.43
C GLU A 113 1.48 -20.20 4.00
N MET A 114 1.62 -20.13 5.33
CA MET A 114 1.64 -18.85 6.07
C MET A 114 2.83 -17.95 5.73
N TYR A 115 3.87 -18.46 5.09
CA TYR A 115 5.07 -17.69 4.80
C TYR A 115 4.87 -16.61 3.71
N TYR A 116 3.90 -16.80 2.79
CA TYR A 116 3.56 -15.76 1.80
C TYR A 116 2.99 -14.49 2.47
N ILE A 117 2.34 -14.62 3.63
CA ILE A 117 1.86 -13.47 4.41
C ILE A 117 3.02 -12.57 4.80
N TYR A 118 4.12 -13.14 5.27
CA TYR A 118 5.26 -12.38 5.77
C TYR A 118 5.88 -11.53 4.65
N GLY A 119 5.91 -12.07 3.43
CA GLY A 119 6.26 -11.31 2.24
C GLY A 119 5.34 -10.10 2.01
N PHE A 120 4.02 -10.27 2.14
CA PHE A 120 3.07 -9.16 2.02
C PHE A 120 3.13 -8.16 3.18
N ILE A 121 3.34 -8.63 4.41
CA ILE A 121 3.57 -7.80 5.59
C ILE A 121 4.79 -6.90 5.36
N MET A 122 5.87 -7.46 4.82
CA MET A 122 7.08 -6.70 4.50
C MET A 122 6.78 -5.61 3.45
N ILE A 123 6.08 -5.96 2.36
CA ILE A 123 5.69 -4.99 1.32
C ILE A 123 4.83 -3.87 1.91
N ILE A 124 3.82 -4.18 2.73
CA ILE A 124 2.98 -3.19 3.39
C ILE A 124 3.82 -2.28 4.31
N GLY A 125 4.71 -2.86 5.12
CA GLY A 125 5.60 -2.13 6.02
C GLY A 125 6.54 -1.17 5.29
N VAL A 126 7.19 -1.65 4.21
CA VAL A 126 8.08 -0.81 3.39
C VAL A 126 7.28 0.30 2.71
N SER A 127 6.11 0.00 2.16
CA SER A 127 5.21 1.00 1.57
C SER A 127 4.81 2.08 2.57
N LEU A 128 4.53 1.73 3.83
CA LEU A 128 4.27 2.69 4.91
C LEU A 128 5.49 3.57 5.17
N ILE A 129 6.67 2.98 5.34
CA ILE A 129 7.91 3.73 5.63
C ILE A 129 8.18 4.73 4.51
N VAL A 130 8.14 4.28 3.24
CA VAL A 130 8.40 5.16 2.10
C VAL A 130 7.37 6.26 1.99
N MET A 131 6.09 5.93 2.13
CA MET A 131 5.03 6.94 2.06
C MET A 131 5.28 8.03 3.13
N ASN A 132 5.64 7.63 4.35
CA ASN A 132 5.96 8.59 5.40
C ASN A 132 7.21 9.43 5.11
N LEU A 133 8.27 8.84 4.55
CA LEU A 133 9.44 9.58 4.09
C LEU A 133 9.08 10.60 3.00
N TYR A 134 8.19 10.22 2.08
CA TYR A 134 7.65 11.13 1.07
C TYR A 134 6.90 12.29 1.74
N TYR A 135 6.01 12.04 2.70
CA TYR A 135 5.31 13.10 3.41
C TYR A 135 6.26 13.98 4.24
N PHE A 136 7.29 13.44 4.89
CA PHE A 136 8.28 14.23 5.63
C PHE A 136 9.08 15.18 4.73
N GLY A 137 9.59 14.67 3.61
CA GLY A 137 10.45 15.45 2.71
C GLY A 137 9.67 16.45 1.84
N PHE A 138 8.42 16.14 1.49
CA PHE A 138 7.72 16.83 0.41
C PHE A 138 6.43 17.52 0.83
N VAL A 139 5.95 17.44 2.08
CA VAL A 139 4.78 18.25 2.52
C VAL A 139 5.01 19.76 2.34
N LYS A 140 6.26 20.22 2.49
CA LYS A 140 6.62 21.64 2.29
C LYS A 140 6.64 22.07 0.82
N TYR A 141 6.93 21.15 -0.11
CA TYR A 141 7.01 21.42 -1.55
C TYR A 141 5.89 20.77 -2.38
N TRP A 142 4.91 20.18 -1.68
CA TRP A 142 3.72 19.48 -2.16
C TRP A 142 3.93 18.76 -3.52
N MET A 143 3.10 19.02 -4.53
CA MET A 143 3.04 18.31 -5.84
C MET A 143 4.31 18.41 -6.70
N ARG A 144 5.32 19.16 -6.29
CA ARG A 144 6.45 19.52 -7.15
C ARG A 144 7.34 18.33 -7.52
N TYR A 145 7.36 17.29 -6.68
CA TYR A 145 8.28 16.16 -6.80
C TYR A 145 7.57 14.79 -6.87
N VAL A 146 6.38 14.73 -7.47
CA VAL A 146 5.61 13.49 -7.63
C VAL A 146 6.44 12.37 -8.28
N PHE A 147 7.23 12.69 -9.31
CA PHE A 147 8.13 11.70 -9.95
C PHE A 147 9.17 11.13 -8.99
N THR A 148 9.75 11.97 -8.12
CA THR A 148 10.67 11.50 -7.07
C THR A 148 9.96 10.55 -6.10
N GLY A 149 8.68 10.79 -5.81
CA GLY A 149 7.83 9.88 -5.03
C GLY A 149 7.69 8.50 -5.68
N TYR A 150 7.52 8.43 -7.00
CA TYR A 150 7.50 7.15 -7.73
C TYR A 150 8.82 6.39 -7.64
N PHE A 151 9.97 7.07 -7.71
CA PHE A 151 11.28 6.42 -7.53
C PHE A 151 11.53 5.98 -6.09
N LEU A 152 11.22 6.85 -5.13
CA LEU A 152 11.32 6.55 -3.70
C LEU A 152 10.46 5.34 -3.31
N TYR A 153 9.34 5.13 -3.99
CA TYR A 153 8.43 3.99 -3.79
C TYR A 153 8.79 2.75 -4.59
N GLY A 154 9.00 2.90 -5.89
CA GLY A 154 9.28 1.78 -6.78
C GLY A 154 10.53 1.02 -6.37
N VAL A 155 11.62 1.74 -6.05
CA VAL A 155 12.91 1.09 -5.74
C VAL A 155 12.83 0.20 -4.49
N PRO A 156 12.37 0.68 -3.31
CA PRO A 156 12.30 -0.16 -2.11
C PRO A 156 11.28 -1.30 -2.23
N VAL A 157 10.14 -1.10 -2.90
CA VAL A 157 9.14 -2.16 -3.10
C VAL A 157 9.69 -3.25 -4.02
N ILE A 158 10.39 -2.88 -5.10
CA ILE A 158 11.03 -3.82 -6.01
C ILE A 158 12.16 -4.58 -5.30
N ILE A 159 12.99 -3.89 -4.50
CA ILE A 159 14.03 -4.55 -3.69
C ILE A 159 13.39 -5.54 -2.71
N THR A 160 12.32 -5.15 -2.03
CA THR A 160 11.59 -6.03 -1.11
C THR A 160 11.04 -7.26 -1.83
N TYR A 161 10.51 -7.08 -3.03
CA TYR A 161 10.05 -8.19 -3.85
C TYR A 161 11.19 -9.14 -4.22
N PHE A 162 12.29 -8.64 -4.77
CA PHE A 162 13.40 -9.49 -5.24
C PHE A 162 14.17 -10.16 -4.11
N PHE A 163 14.38 -9.47 -2.98
CA PHE A 163 15.27 -9.94 -1.92
C PHE A 163 14.56 -10.52 -0.71
N HIS A 164 13.23 -10.40 -0.62
CA HIS A 164 12.47 -10.94 0.50
C HIS A 164 11.29 -11.80 0.03
N PHE A 165 10.48 -11.34 -0.92
CA PHE A 165 9.34 -12.13 -1.42
C PHE A 165 9.77 -13.30 -2.33
N LEU A 166 10.66 -13.07 -3.29
CA LEU A 166 11.10 -14.11 -4.24
C LEU A 166 11.87 -15.26 -3.57
N PRO A 167 12.74 -15.03 -2.56
CA PRO A 167 13.31 -16.10 -1.76
C PRO A 167 12.25 -16.92 -1.01
N LEU A 168 11.19 -16.28 -0.48
CA LEU A 168 10.11 -17.03 0.18
C LEU A 168 9.41 -18.03 -0.77
N ILE A 169 9.29 -17.69 -2.06
CA ILE A 169 8.72 -18.57 -3.08
C ILE A 169 9.68 -19.73 -3.43
N ASN A 170 10.99 -19.44 -3.52
CA ASN A 170 11.97 -20.33 -4.14
C ASN A 170 12.84 -21.14 -3.15
N VAL A 171 12.73 -20.90 -1.85
CA VAL A 171 13.51 -21.61 -0.82
C VAL A 171 12.78 -22.90 -0.42
N ASN A 172 13.45 -24.05 -0.62
CA ASN A 172 12.98 -25.37 -0.19
C ASN A 172 12.80 -25.42 1.34
N GLU A 173 11.87 -26.25 1.84
CA GLU A 173 11.60 -26.36 3.28
C GLU A 173 12.84 -26.67 4.13
N MET A 174 13.82 -27.42 3.59
CA MET A 174 15.07 -27.73 4.29
C MET A 174 15.98 -26.51 4.49
N ASP A 175 16.00 -25.58 3.54
CA ASP A 175 16.82 -24.36 3.59
C ASP A 175 16.26 -23.34 4.59
N ARG A 176 14.97 -23.45 4.95
CA ARG A 176 14.31 -22.59 5.95
C ARG A 176 14.80 -22.86 7.38
N THR A 177 15.41 -24.01 7.62
CA THR A 177 15.97 -24.38 8.94
C THR A 177 17.38 -23.84 9.18
N LEU A 178 17.95 -23.10 8.22
CA LEU A 178 19.26 -22.47 8.38
C LEU A 178 19.22 -21.41 9.50
N PRO A 179 20.22 -21.38 10.40
CA PRO A 179 20.24 -20.43 11.49
C PRO A 179 20.27 -18.99 10.97
N GLY A 180 19.32 -18.16 11.42
CA GLY A 180 19.16 -16.76 11.02
C GLY A 180 18.15 -16.51 9.90
N PHE A 181 17.76 -17.54 9.14
CA PHE A 181 16.71 -17.40 8.11
C PHE A 181 15.35 -17.12 8.75
N ASP A 182 15.04 -17.71 9.92
CA ASP A 182 13.79 -17.44 10.65
C ASP A 182 13.63 -15.97 11.07
N ILE A 183 14.73 -15.31 11.43
CA ILE A 183 14.72 -13.89 11.80
C ILE A 183 14.42 -13.07 10.55
N PHE A 184 15.15 -13.34 9.46
CA PHE A 184 14.98 -12.63 8.21
C PHE A 184 13.57 -12.81 7.62
N LEU A 185 13.06 -14.04 7.60
CA LEU A 185 11.78 -14.38 6.97
C LEU A 185 10.56 -13.98 7.81
N TYR A 186 10.63 -14.10 9.15
CA TYR A 186 9.43 -13.95 9.99
C TYR A 186 9.46 -12.70 10.88
N HIS A 187 10.62 -12.31 11.41
CA HIS A 187 10.71 -11.21 12.37
C HIS A 187 10.88 -9.85 11.69
N VAL A 188 11.74 -9.76 10.66
CA VAL A 188 11.99 -8.53 9.91
C VAL A 188 10.71 -7.93 9.32
N PRO A 189 9.78 -8.71 8.73
CA PRO A 189 8.50 -8.17 8.25
C PRO A 189 7.67 -7.51 9.35
N ILE A 190 7.58 -8.15 10.51
CA ILE A 190 6.82 -7.64 11.66
C ILE A 190 7.44 -6.34 12.16
N TYR A 191 8.77 -6.28 12.33
CA TYR A 191 9.46 -5.07 12.75
C TYR A 191 9.31 -3.94 11.73
N THR A 192 9.41 -4.26 10.45
CA THR A 192 9.24 -3.28 9.36
C THR A 192 7.83 -2.69 9.36
N LEU A 193 6.81 -3.53 9.55
CA LEU A 193 5.42 -3.06 9.71
C LEU A 193 5.25 -2.18 10.96
N ALA A 194 5.79 -2.61 12.11
CA ALA A 194 5.70 -1.84 13.34
C ALA A 194 6.34 -0.46 13.22
N ILE A 195 7.55 -0.38 12.63
CA ILE A 195 8.24 0.88 12.34
C ILE A 195 7.39 1.74 11.38
N GLY A 196 6.84 1.14 10.32
CA GLY A 196 5.97 1.82 9.37
C GLY A 196 4.73 2.43 10.02
N ILE A 197 4.08 1.72 10.95
CA ILE A 197 2.93 2.21 11.71
C ILE A 197 3.33 3.37 12.63
N ILE A 198 4.43 3.24 13.37
CA ILE A 198 4.94 4.30 14.24
C ILE A 198 5.24 5.56 13.43
N MET A 199 5.91 5.41 12.29
CA MET A 199 6.18 6.51 11.36
C MET A 199 4.88 7.12 10.84
N PHE A 200 3.86 6.31 10.51
CA PHE A 200 2.57 6.81 10.02
C PHE A 200 1.89 7.73 11.04
N VAL A 201 1.85 7.30 12.29
CA VAL A 201 1.26 8.10 13.38
C VAL A 201 2.09 9.38 13.60
N ALA A 202 3.41 9.27 13.69
CA ALA A 202 4.29 10.42 13.92
C ALA A 202 4.21 11.47 12.81
N THR A 203 4.23 11.02 11.54
CA THR A 203 4.20 11.88 10.35
C THR A 203 2.90 12.68 10.28
N TYR A 204 1.76 12.07 10.64
CA TYR A 204 0.48 12.77 10.72
C TYR A 204 0.53 13.94 11.70
N PHE A 205 1.01 13.72 12.93
CA PHE A 205 1.01 14.75 13.96
C PHE A 205 2.01 15.87 13.65
N ILE A 206 3.18 15.54 13.12
CA ILE A 206 4.19 16.53 12.72
C ILE A 206 3.67 17.41 11.59
N ASN A 207 3.12 16.82 10.53
CA ASN A 207 2.58 17.60 9.40
C ASN A 207 1.36 18.43 9.80
N ARG A 208 0.49 17.89 10.65
CA ARG A 208 -0.65 18.65 11.20
C ARG A 208 -0.20 19.88 12.00
N ARG A 209 0.94 19.80 12.71
CA ARG A 209 1.50 20.91 13.49
C ARG A 209 2.17 21.95 12.59
N ASN A 210 2.83 21.52 11.52
CA ASN A 210 3.57 22.40 10.60
C ASN A 210 2.66 23.18 9.65
N ILE A 211 1.43 22.73 9.41
CA ILE A 211 0.45 23.45 8.59
C ILE A 211 -0.24 24.55 9.43
N THR A 212 0.00 25.82 9.10
CA THR A 212 -0.69 26.97 9.68
C THR A 212 -2.18 26.95 9.38
N LYS A 213 -3.02 27.46 10.29
CA LYS A 213 -4.50 27.35 10.23
C LYS A 213 -5.13 28.01 8.99
N TYR A 214 -4.38 28.89 8.31
CA TYR A 214 -4.77 29.66 7.13
C TYR A 214 -3.95 29.32 5.88
N ASP A 215 -3.17 28.24 5.92
CA ASP A 215 -2.48 27.76 4.73
C ASP A 215 -3.51 27.23 3.73
N MET A 216 -3.84 28.09 2.79
CA MET A 216 -4.56 27.77 1.56
C MET A 216 -3.56 27.23 0.53
N ILE A 217 -4.06 26.44 -0.42
CA ILE A 217 -3.29 25.96 -1.57
C ILE A 217 -3.21 27.06 -2.61
#